data_AF-A0A2N0LU74-F1
#
_entry.id   AF-A0A2N0LU74-F1
#
_cell.length_a   1.000
_cell.length_b   1.000
_cell.length_c   1.000
_cell.angle_alpha   90.00
_cell.angle_beta   90.00
_cell.angle_gamma   90.00
#
_symmetry.space_group_name_H-M   'P 1'
#
loop_
_entity.id
_entity.type
_entity.pdbx_description
1 polymer ?
#
loop_
_entity_poly.entity_id
_entity_poly.type
_entity_poly.pdbx_seq_one_letter_code
_entity_poly.pdbx_strand_id
1 'polypeptide(L)'
;MRKKLTTESLPRGSALRPKRVIAAWLVILIAAVIIFGSLFSDAVTTEFNFLSDADSKEAEALLAQRLEGTDLLREVVVVRSSDFTVDDPAYRRFVQELSTSIMALGPDVVFAGSDYFGTNDESLVSSDRHSTILPLVMAGDLKHAESSVELIHSLLDDNVKSNSGLEEFRVFITGEATFSKDFVEGSQKDLETGEKFAVPIAMIILAVVFGALAATALPMA
;
A
#
# COMPACT_ATOMS: atom_id res chain seq x y z
N MET A 1 -43.10 19.49 -28.76
CA MET A 1 -42.41 20.75 -28.39
C MET A 1 -41.06 20.41 -27.76
N ARG A 2 -39.95 20.63 -28.48
CA ARG A 2 -38.59 20.47 -27.93
C ARG A 2 -38.34 21.62 -26.94
N LYS A 3 -38.32 21.34 -25.63
CA LYS A 3 -37.86 22.32 -24.64
C LYS A 3 -36.39 22.61 -24.93
N LYS A 4 -36.11 23.82 -25.41
CA LYS A 4 -34.74 24.31 -25.59
C LYS A 4 -34.09 24.34 -24.21
N LEU A 5 -32.96 23.64 -24.06
CA LEU A 5 -32.13 23.68 -22.87
C LEU A 5 -31.41 25.04 -22.87
N THR A 6 -32.08 26.06 -22.36
CA THR A 6 -31.49 27.38 -22.08
C THR A 6 -31.07 27.46 -20.62
N THR A 7 -30.04 28.26 -20.33
CA THR A 7 -29.50 28.54 -18.98
C THR A 7 -30.56 29.00 -17.98
N GLU A 8 -31.69 29.54 -18.44
CA GLU A 8 -32.83 29.92 -17.60
C GLU A 8 -33.84 28.76 -17.36
N SER A 9 -34.03 27.89 -18.35
CA SER A 9 -35.03 26.82 -18.30
C SER A 9 -34.68 25.68 -17.34
N LEU A 10 -33.38 25.43 -17.16
CA LEU A 10 -32.83 24.36 -16.33
C LEU A 10 -33.00 24.65 -14.83
N PRO A 11 -32.53 25.81 -14.29
CA PRO A 11 -32.74 26.14 -12.87
C PRO A 11 -34.22 26.26 -12.51
N ARG A 12 -35.03 26.85 -13.41
CA ARG A 12 -36.47 27.02 -13.22
C ARG A 12 -37.20 25.67 -13.15
N GLY A 13 -36.82 24.71 -14.00
CA GLY A 13 -37.34 23.35 -13.96
C GLY A 13 -36.99 22.61 -12.67
N SER A 14 -35.75 22.77 -12.19
CA SER A 14 -35.26 22.15 -10.97
C SER A 14 -35.91 22.73 -9.71
N ALA A 15 -36.04 24.06 -9.63
CA ALA A 15 -36.67 24.76 -8.51
C ALA A 15 -38.18 24.45 -8.36
N LEU A 16 -38.87 24.11 -9.46
CA LEU A 16 -40.28 23.74 -9.44
C LEU A 16 -40.53 22.30 -8.94
N ARG A 17 -39.49 21.45 -8.85
CA ARG A 17 -39.63 20.04 -8.44
C ARG A 17 -38.47 19.57 -7.54
N PRO A 18 -38.17 20.29 -6.44
CA PRO A 18 -36.95 20.08 -5.66
C PRO A 18 -36.83 18.64 -5.13
N LYS A 19 -37.92 18.08 -4.58
CA LYS A 19 -37.92 16.71 -4.04
C LYS A 19 -37.63 15.63 -5.09
N ARG A 20 -38.10 15.81 -6.33
CA ARG A 20 -37.86 14.84 -7.41
C ARG A 20 -36.44 14.92 -7.93
N VAL A 21 -35.87 16.12 -7.99
CA VAL A 21 -34.48 16.33 -8.40
C VAL A 21 -33.53 15.75 -7.37
N ILE A 22 -33.75 15.99 -6.07
CA ILE A 22 -32.96 15.40 -4.99
C ILE A 22 -33.07 13.87 -5.01
N ALA A 23 -34.27 13.32 -5.13
CA ALA A 23 -34.46 11.87 -5.21
C ALA A 23 -33.77 11.26 -6.44
N ALA A 24 -33.83 11.92 -7.60
CA ALA A 24 -33.13 11.45 -8.79
C ALA A 24 -31.61 11.44 -8.61
N TRP A 25 -31.03 12.50 -8.03
CA TRP A 25 -29.60 12.55 -7.72
C TRP A 25 -29.18 11.52 -6.69
N LEU A 26 -29.98 11.32 -5.65
CA LEU A 26 -29.70 10.31 -4.63
C LEU A 26 -29.76 8.89 -5.22
N VAL A 27 -30.71 8.61 -6.11
CA VAL A 27 -30.76 7.33 -6.84
C VAL A 27 -29.55 7.17 -7.75
N ILE A 28 -29.13 8.21 -8.47
CA ILE A 28 -27.94 8.17 -9.32
C ILE A 28 -26.68 7.91 -8.47
N LEU A 29 -26.56 8.57 -7.31
CA LEU A 29 -25.42 8.40 -6.42
C LEU A 29 -25.36 6.98 -5.84
N ILE A 30 -26.49 6.45 -5.36
CA ILE A 30 -26.57 5.06 -4.89
C ILE A 30 -26.24 4.09 -6.04
N ALA A 31 -26.79 4.30 -7.23
CA ALA A 31 -26.48 3.46 -8.39
C ALA A 31 -24.99 3.53 -8.75
N ALA A 32 -24.37 4.71 -8.70
CA ALA A 32 -22.94 4.88 -8.95
C ALA A 32 -22.10 4.14 -7.90
N VAL A 33 -22.43 4.24 -6.61
CA VAL A 33 -21.75 3.51 -5.53
C VAL A 33 -21.87 2.00 -5.72
N ILE A 34 -23.07 1.50 -6.05
CA ILE A 34 -23.28 0.06 -6.31
C ILE A 34 -22.47 -0.39 -7.52
N ILE A 35 -22.52 0.37 -8.64
CA ILE A 35 -21.78 0.05 -9.86
C ILE A 35 -20.27 0.05 -9.59
N PHE A 36 -19.73 1.07 -8.92
CA PHE A 36 -18.31 1.13 -8.60
C PHE A 36 -17.88 -0.01 -7.67
N GLY A 37 -18.65 -0.26 -6.61
CA GLY A 37 -18.36 -1.33 -5.66
C GLY A 37 -18.45 -2.73 -6.26
N SER A 38 -19.30 -2.97 -7.26
CA SER A 38 -19.52 -4.31 -7.83
C SER A 38 -18.76 -4.57 -9.13
N LEU A 39 -18.54 -3.56 -9.97
CA LEU A 39 -17.96 -3.73 -11.32
C LEU A 39 -16.50 -3.29 -11.40
N PHE A 40 -16.02 -2.46 -10.47
CA PHE A 40 -14.70 -1.83 -10.55
C PHE A 40 -13.75 -2.20 -9.41
N SER A 41 -14.13 -3.10 -8.49
CA SER A 41 -13.26 -3.53 -7.38
C SER A 41 -11.92 -4.09 -7.83
N ASP A 42 -11.89 -4.74 -9.00
CA ASP A 42 -10.67 -5.33 -9.59
C ASP A 42 -10.00 -4.40 -10.60
N ALA A 43 -10.71 -3.38 -11.10
CA ALA A 43 -10.21 -2.48 -12.14
C ALA A 43 -9.43 -1.28 -11.58
N VAL A 44 -9.60 -0.97 -10.30
CA VAL A 44 -8.77 0.02 -9.60
C VAL A 44 -7.50 -0.69 -9.13
N THR A 45 -6.52 -0.75 -10.03
CA THR A 45 -5.18 -1.23 -9.72
C THR A 45 -4.25 -0.05 -9.43
N THR A 46 -3.34 -0.22 -8.49
CA THR A 46 -2.26 0.73 -8.20
C THR A 46 -1.13 0.64 -9.24
N GLU A 47 -1.26 -0.24 -10.24
CA GLU A 47 -0.29 -0.38 -11.32
C GLU A 47 -0.12 0.90 -12.13
N PHE A 48 1.13 1.35 -12.24
CA PHE A 48 1.53 2.46 -13.10
C PHE A 48 1.43 2.07 -14.58
N ASN A 49 0.27 2.32 -15.18
CA ASN A 49 0.08 2.15 -16.62
C ASN A 49 0.37 3.45 -17.38
N PHE A 50 1.46 3.49 -18.15
CA PHE A 50 1.67 4.57 -19.13
C PHE A 50 0.52 4.58 -20.16
N LEU A 51 -0.12 5.74 -20.35
CA LEU A 51 -1.16 5.95 -21.36
C LEU A 51 -0.64 6.02 -22.81
N SER A 52 0.68 5.93 -23.01
CA SER A 52 1.34 5.92 -24.32
C SER A 52 2.05 4.60 -24.54
N ASP A 53 2.15 4.15 -25.80
CA ASP A 53 3.05 3.06 -26.22
C ASP A 53 4.49 3.56 -26.13
N ALA A 54 5.00 3.60 -24.90
CA ALA A 54 6.39 3.96 -24.63
C ALA A 54 7.30 2.76 -24.95
N ASP A 55 8.43 3.02 -25.59
CA ASP A 55 9.46 1.99 -25.87
C ASP A 55 9.89 1.25 -24.58
N SER A 56 9.82 1.90 -23.42
CA SER A 56 10.08 1.27 -22.11
C SER A 56 9.12 0.12 -21.79
N LYS A 57 7.83 0.24 -22.15
CA LYS A 57 6.84 -0.84 -21.94
C LYS A 57 7.12 -2.03 -22.85
N GLU A 58 7.51 -1.78 -24.09
CA GLU A 58 7.88 -2.85 -25.02
C GLU A 58 9.17 -3.54 -24.55
N ALA A 59 10.15 -2.78 -24.06
CA ALA A 59 11.38 -3.33 -23.49
C ALA A 59 11.09 -4.21 -22.26
N GLU A 60 10.23 -3.77 -21.36
CA GLU A 60 9.82 -4.52 -20.17
C GLU A 60 9.08 -5.82 -20.56
N ALA A 61 8.14 -5.74 -21.50
CA ALA A 61 7.45 -6.93 -22.02
C ALA A 61 8.40 -7.93 -22.70
N LEU A 62 9.41 -7.45 -23.42
CA LEU A 62 10.44 -8.28 -24.03
C LEU A 62 11.37 -8.92 -22.98
N LEU A 63 11.69 -8.20 -21.90
CA LEU A 63 12.45 -8.74 -20.78
C LEU A 63 11.65 -9.83 -20.07
N ALA A 64 10.38 -9.59 -19.73
CA ALA A 64 9.48 -10.57 -19.12
C ALA A 64 9.32 -11.84 -19.98
N GLN A 65 9.22 -11.69 -21.30
CA GLN A 65 9.09 -12.84 -22.22
C GLN A 65 10.38 -13.64 -22.42
N ARG A 66 11.55 -12.99 -22.34
CA ARG A 66 12.83 -13.62 -22.72
C ARG A 66 13.73 -13.95 -21.55
N LEU A 67 13.51 -13.34 -20.39
CA LEU A 67 14.25 -13.59 -19.17
C LEU A 67 13.26 -14.04 -18.08
N GLU A 68 13.46 -15.26 -17.62
CA GLU A 68 12.68 -15.79 -16.50
C GLU A 68 13.06 -15.06 -15.20
N GLY A 69 12.05 -14.70 -14.41
CA GLY A 69 12.23 -14.11 -13.08
C GLY A 69 12.36 -12.58 -13.03
N THR A 70 12.18 -11.88 -14.16
CA THR A 70 12.24 -10.41 -14.20
C THR A 70 11.01 -9.73 -13.57
N ASP A 71 9.86 -10.38 -13.63
CA ASP A 71 8.58 -9.90 -13.05
C ASP A 71 8.42 -10.26 -11.56
N LEU A 72 9.44 -10.85 -10.94
CA LEU A 72 9.36 -11.26 -9.55
C LEU A 72 9.67 -10.08 -8.63
N LEU A 73 8.76 -9.84 -7.69
CA LEU A 73 8.90 -8.81 -6.68
C LEU A 73 9.96 -9.20 -5.66
N ARG A 74 10.92 -8.29 -5.47
CA ARG A 74 12.06 -8.51 -4.58
C ARG A 74 11.95 -7.64 -3.35
N GLU A 75 12.13 -8.29 -2.22
CA GLU A 75 12.24 -7.68 -0.91
C GLU A 75 13.62 -7.99 -0.34
N VAL A 76 14.09 -7.15 0.58
CA VAL A 76 15.37 -7.29 1.24
C VAL A 76 15.16 -7.06 2.72
N VAL A 77 15.45 -8.08 3.51
CA VAL A 77 15.49 -7.96 4.97
C VAL A 77 16.92 -7.65 5.39
N VAL A 78 17.12 -6.55 6.11
CA VAL A 78 18.42 -6.13 6.63
C VAL A 78 18.47 -6.43 8.12
N VAL A 79 19.44 -7.23 8.52
CA VAL A 79 19.75 -7.49 9.94
C VAL A 79 21.02 -6.72 10.29
N ARG A 80 21.01 -6.04 11.43
CA ARG A 80 22.15 -5.26 11.92
C ARG A 80 22.32 -5.42 13.42
N SER A 81 23.56 -5.55 13.88
CA SER A 81 23.93 -5.47 15.30
C SER A 81 25.07 -4.49 15.52
N SER A 82 25.08 -3.78 16.66
CA SER A 82 26.22 -2.99 17.11
C SER A 82 27.28 -3.83 17.81
N ASP A 83 26.88 -4.93 18.42
CA ASP A 83 27.68 -5.67 19.40
C ASP A 83 28.18 -7.01 18.85
N PHE A 84 27.50 -7.55 17.83
CA PHE A 84 27.91 -8.79 17.15
C PHE A 84 28.22 -8.56 15.67
N THR A 85 29.07 -9.44 15.17
CA THR A 85 29.44 -9.58 13.76
C THR A 85 28.86 -10.87 13.19
N VAL A 86 28.82 -10.99 11.86
CA VAL A 86 28.37 -12.23 11.18
C VAL A 86 29.14 -13.49 11.55
N ASP A 87 30.37 -13.36 12.04
CA ASP A 87 31.20 -14.50 12.43
C ASP A 87 30.78 -15.07 13.80
N ASP A 88 30.01 -14.30 14.58
CA ASP A 88 29.58 -14.70 15.90
C ASP A 88 28.50 -15.79 15.83
N PRO A 89 28.60 -16.86 16.66
CA PRO A 89 27.59 -17.91 16.70
C PRO A 89 26.19 -17.41 17.08
N ALA A 90 26.10 -16.31 17.83
CA ALA A 90 24.83 -15.68 18.19
C ALA A 90 24.17 -15.01 16.97
N TYR A 91 24.93 -14.21 16.22
CA TYR A 91 24.45 -13.57 14.98
C TYR A 91 23.98 -14.61 13.97
N ARG A 92 24.77 -15.67 13.78
CA ARG A 92 24.40 -16.78 12.87
C ARG A 92 23.08 -17.42 13.25
N ARG A 93 22.89 -17.77 14.53
CA ARG A 93 21.65 -18.40 15.00
C ARG A 93 20.45 -17.49 14.75
N PHE A 94 20.59 -16.21 15.09
CA PHE A 94 19.52 -15.23 14.89
C PHE A 94 19.09 -15.13 13.43
N VAL A 95 20.04 -14.96 12.51
CA VAL A 95 19.73 -14.87 11.07
C VAL A 95 19.12 -16.16 10.54
N GLN A 96 19.62 -17.33 10.96
CA GLN A 96 19.09 -18.62 10.53
C GLN A 96 17.68 -18.88 11.05
N GLU A 97 17.41 -18.53 12.30
CA GLU A 97 16.07 -18.61 12.90
C GLU A 97 15.11 -17.67 12.16
N LEU A 98 15.52 -16.42 11.91
CA LEU A 98 14.74 -15.46 11.16
C LEU A 98 14.45 -15.92 9.73
N SER A 99 15.47 -16.36 9.00
CA SER A 99 15.37 -16.91 7.64
C SER A 99 14.40 -18.10 7.62
N THR A 100 14.51 -19.01 8.59
CA THR A 100 13.62 -20.17 8.72
C THR A 100 12.17 -19.74 9.00
N SER A 101 11.95 -18.79 9.90
CA SER A 101 10.62 -18.27 10.22
C SER A 101 9.95 -17.59 9.02
N ILE A 102 10.72 -16.82 8.24
CA ILE A 102 10.22 -16.17 7.02
C ILE A 102 9.85 -17.23 5.97
N MET A 103 10.74 -18.19 5.71
CA MET A 103 10.47 -19.27 4.74
C MET A 103 9.32 -20.19 5.19
N ALA A 104 9.06 -20.30 6.49
CA ALA A 104 7.94 -21.06 7.03
C ALA A 104 6.56 -20.42 6.78
N LEU A 105 6.49 -19.16 6.33
CA LEU A 105 5.25 -18.55 5.81
C LEU A 105 4.73 -19.28 4.56
N GLY A 106 5.60 -20.01 3.87
CA GLY A 106 5.26 -20.85 2.74
C GLY A 106 5.50 -20.19 1.38
N PRO A 107 5.50 -21.01 0.31
CA PRO A 107 5.83 -20.57 -1.05
C PRO A 107 4.79 -19.61 -1.65
N ASP A 108 3.58 -19.54 -1.07
CA ASP A 108 2.52 -18.62 -1.46
C ASP A 108 2.75 -17.19 -0.93
N VAL A 109 3.72 -17.00 -0.03
CA VAL A 109 4.10 -15.69 0.54
C VAL A 109 5.51 -15.33 0.06
N VAL A 110 6.48 -16.22 0.33
CA VAL A 110 7.89 -16.06 -0.05
C VAL A 110 8.26 -17.23 -0.95
N PHE A 111 8.38 -16.97 -2.24
CA PHE A 111 8.72 -17.98 -3.24
C PHE A 111 10.15 -18.50 -3.06
N ALA A 112 11.09 -17.60 -2.79
CA ALA A 112 12.49 -17.93 -2.55
C ALA A 112 13.14 -16.92 -1.61
N GLY A 113 14.15 -17.36 -0.88
CA GLY A 113 14.97 -16.52 -0.02
C GLY A 113 16.40 -17.02 0.00
N SER A 114 17.35 -16.12 0.23
CA SER A 114 18.75 -16.47 0.41
C SER A 114 19.36 -15.70 1.57
N ASP A 115 20.34 -16.31 2.21
CA ASP A 115 21.13 -15.68 3.27
C ASP A 115 22.61 -16.01 3.12
N TYR A 116 23.45 -15.22 3.80
CA TYR A 116 24.91 -15.40 3.79
C TYR A 116 25.35 -16.79 4.26
N PHE A 117 24.67 -17.37 5.25
CA PHE A 117 25.11 -18.62 5.87
C PHE A 117 24.82 -19.86 5.02
N GLY A 118 23.81 -19.79 4.15
CA GLY A 118 23.51 -20.83 3.16
C GLY A 118 24.33 -20.71 1.87
N THR A 119 24.66 -19.49 1.45
CA THR A 119 25.31 -19.21 0.15
C THR A 119 26.82 -18.99 0.25
N ASN A 120 27.31 -18.54 1.41
CA ASN A 120 28.64 -17.96 1.60
C ASN A 120 28.94 -16.80 0.62
N ASP A 121 27.90 -16.08 0.18
CA ASP A 121 28.06 -14.93 -0.70
C ASP A 121 28.41 -13.68 0.13
N GLU A 122 29.69 -13.27 0.07
CA GLU A 122 30.19 -12.08 0.78
C GLU A 122 29.52 -10.77 0.33
N SER A 123 28.83 -10.74 -0.82
CA SER A 123 28.04 -9.57 -1.23
C SER A 123 26.82 -9.31 -0.33
N LEU A 124 26.39 -10.32 0.44
CA LEU A 124 25.27 -10.23 1.39
C LEU A 124 25.68 -9.67 2.75
N VAL A 125 26.97 -9.35 2.95
CA VAL A 125 27.54 -8.91 4.22
C VAL A 125 28.11 -7.50 4.05
N SER A 126 27.87 -6.64 5.04
CA SER A 126 28.50 -5.32 5.07
C SER A 126 30.02 -5.42 5.23
N SER A 127 30.76 -4.40 4.77
CA SER A 127 32.22 -4.39 4.89
C SER A 127 32.72 -4.41 6.35
N ASP A 128 31.92 -3.90 7.29
CA ASP A 128 32.19 -3.94 8.73
C ASP A 128 31.70 -5.23 9.41
N ARG A 129 31.07 -6.15 8.66
CA ARG A 129 30.55 -7.45 9.12
C ARG A 129 29.48 -7.36 10.21
N HIS A 130 28.96 -6.18 10.50
CA HIS A 130 27.91 -5.93 11.49
C HIS A 130 26.49 -5.96 10.91
N SER A 131 26.36 -6.19 9.60
CA SER A 131 25.06 -6.25 8.92
C SER A 131 25.04 -7.30 7.83
N THR A 132 23.86 -7.90 7.64
CA THR A 132 23.58 -8.84 6.56
C THR A 132 22.28 -8.50 5.90
N ILE A 133 22.18 -8.80 4.61
CA ILE A 133 20.93 -8.73 3.87
C ILE A 133 20.45 -10.14 3.53
N LEU A 134 19.13 -10.33 3.56
CA LEU A 134 18.44 -11.53 3.13
C LEU A 134 17.54 -11.13 1.97
N PRO A 135 17.98 -11.34 0.72
CA PRO A 135 17.14 -11.14 -0.44
C PRO A 135 16.01 -12.17 -0.45
N LEU A 136 14.79 -11.67 -0.61
CA LEU A 136 13.56 -12.44 -0.69
C LEU A 136 12.90 -12.19 -2.05
N VAL A 137 12.25 -13.23 -2.56
CA VAL A 137 11.42 -13.21 -3.74
C VAL A 137 10.00 -13.48 -3.28
N MET A 138 9.13 -12.50 -3.43
CA MET A 138 7.74 -12.59 -3.04
C MET A 138 6.95 -13.37 -4.07
N ALA A 139 5.92 -14.08 -3.62
CA ALA A 139 4.97 -14.74 -4.50
C ALA A 139 3.88 -13.76 -4.95
N GLY A 140 3.23 -14.08 -6.07
CA GLY A 140 2.09 -13.33 -6.58
C GLY A 140 2.43 -11.97 -7.21
N ASP A 141 1.39 -11.17 -7.41
CA ASP A 141 1.49 -9.80 -7.92
C ASP A 141 1.73 -8.79 -6.79
N LEU A 142 1.83 -7.49 -7.13
CA LEU A 142 2.12 -6.42 -6.17
C LEU A 142 1.11 -6.37 -5.03
N LYS A 143 -0.18 -6.53 -5.32
CA LYS A 143 -1.26 -6.47 -4.32
C LYS A 143 -1.20 -7.66 -3.35
N HIS A 144 -0.89 -8.84 -3.86
CA HIS A 144 -0.67 -10.02 -3.04
C HIS A 144 0.60 -9.90 -2.19
N ALA A 145 1.68 -9.37 -2.76
CA ALA A 145 2.93 -9.12 -2.05
C ALA A 145 2.77 -8.07 -0.94
N GLU A 146 2.03 -6.98 -1.17
CA GLU A 146 1.69 -5.96 -0.15
C GLU A 146 1.02 -6.59 1.07
N SER A 147 0.07 -7.52 0.84
CA SER A 147 -0.62 -8.25 1.92
C SER A 147 0.32 -9.24 2.61
N SER A 148 1.23 -9.85 1.86
CA SER A 148 2.20 -10.84 2.35
C SER A 148 3.30 -10.20 3.21
N VAL A 149 3.72 -8.98 2.87
CA VAL A 149 4.70 -8.19 3.63
C VAL A 149 4.20 -7.91 5.06
N GLU A 150 2.89 -7.77 5.27
CA GLU A 150 2.32 -7.62 6.62
C GLU A 150 2.55 -8.84 7.50
N LEU A 151 2.51 -10.05 6.93
CA LEU A 151 2.85 -11.27 7.66
C LEU A 151 4.32 -11.24 8.10
N ILE A 152 5.22 -10.78 7.23
CA ILE A 152 6.63 -10.63 7.58
C ILE A 152 6.82 -9.59 8.69
N HIS A 153 6.17 -8.42 8.59
CA HIS A 153 6.20 -7.41 9.66
C HIS A 153 5.70 -7.95 11.00
N SER A 154 4.58 -8.70 10.99
CA SER A 154 4.03 -9.28 12.22
C SER A 154 5.00 -10.29 12.85
N LEU A 155 5.68 -11.12 12.03
CA LEU A 155 6.73 -12.01 12.52
C LEU A 155 7.92 -11.25 13.10
N LEU A 156 8.33 -10.15 12.46
CA LEU A 156 9.44 -9.32 12.96
C LEU A 156 9.08 -8.68 14.31
N ASP A 157 7.88 -8.13 14.42
CA ASP A 157 7.37 -7.53 15.66
C ASP A 157 7.23 -8.55 16.79
N ASP A 158 6.76 -9.76 16.50
CA ASP A 158 6.59 -10.83 17.48
C ASP A 158 7.92 -11.42 17.97
N ASN A 159 8.90 -11.56 17.07
CA ASN A 159 10.26 -11.96 17.44
C ASN A 159 10.92 -10.92 18.34
N VAL A 160 10.76 -9.63 18.03
CA VAL A 160 11.23 -8.51 18.87
C VAL A 160 10.57 -8.52 20.25
N LYS A 161 9.28 -8.86 20.36
CA LYS A 161 8.56 -8.90 21.64
C LYS A 161 8.81 -10.15 22.48
N SER A 162 9.07 -11.31 21.86
CA SER A 162 9.18 -12.59 22.55
C SER A 162 10.58 -12.90 23.08
N ASN A 163 11.62 -12.33 22.47
CA ASN A 163 13.01 -12.48 22.91
C ASN A 163 13.57 -11.15 23.41
N SER A 164 13.55 -10.96 24.73
CA SER A 164 14.16 -9.83 25.44
C SER A 164 15.69 -9.67 25.27
N GLY A 165 16.33 -10.50 24.43
CA GLY A 165 17.73 -10.41 24.03
C GLY A 165 17.98 -9.70 22.68
N LEU A 166 16.94 -9.17 22.02
CA LEU A 166 17.05 -8.51 20.72
C LEU A 166 17.22 -6.98 20.77
N GLU A 167 17.44 -6.36 21.93
CA GLU A 167 17.89 -4.95 21.94
C GLU A 167 19.21 -4.76 21.14
N GLU A 168 19.99 -5.84 21.03
CA GLU A 168 21.28 -5.89 20.35
C GLU A 168 21.16 -6.11 18.82
N PHE A 169 19.97 -6.45 18.31
CA PHE A 169 19.70 -6.74 16.89
C PHE A 169 18.54 -5.90 16.34
N ARG A 170 18.81 -5.14 15.29
CA ARG A 170 17.79 -4.38 14.55
C ARG A 170 17.53 -5.05 13.21
N VAL A 171 16.25 -5.24 12.90
CA VAL A 171 15.80 -5.81 11.63
C VAL A 171 14.95 -4.79 10.88
N PHE A 172 15.24 -4.63 9.60
CA PHE A 172 14.52 -3.75 8.68
C PHE A 172 14.11 -4.55 7.46
N ILE A 173 13.05 -4.12 6.78
CA ILE A 173 12.62 -4.68 5.50
C ILE A 173 12.42 -3.54 4.50
N THR A 174 12.76 -3.78 3.24
CA THR A 174 12.58 -2.83 2.15
C THR A 174 12.46 -3.58 0.83
N GLY A 175 11.83 -2.95 -0.15
CA GLY A 175 11.56 -3.52 -1.46
C GLY A 175 10.33 -2.87 -2.07
N GLU A 176 9.90 -3.38 -3.21
CA GLU A 176 8.84 -2.77 -4.00
C GLU A 176 7.48 -2.84 -3.30
N ALA A 177 7.12 -4.01 -2.75
CA ALA A 177 5.86 -4.21 -2.06
C ALA A 177 5.85 -3.52 -0.68
N THR A 178 6.97 -3.57 0.06
CA THR A 178 7.11 -2.83 1.32
C THR A 178 6.94 -1.32 1.09
N PHE A 179 7.62 -0.75 0.08
CA PHE A 179 7.52 0.66 -0.22
C PHE A 179 6.10 1.07 -0.64
N SER A 180 5.45 0.27 -1.50
CA SER A 180 4.08 0.54 -1.92
C SER A 180 3.11 0.52 -0.73
N LYS A 181 3.22 -0.49 0.15
CA LYS A 181 2.42 -0.59 1.38
C LYS A 181 2.63 0.62 2.30
N ASP A 182 3.88 0.95 2.62
CA ASP A 182 4.22 2.08 3.49
C ASP A 182 3.67 3.41 2.94
N PHE A 183 3.73 3.59 1.61
CA PHE A 183 3.19 4.76 0.94
C PHE A 183 1.66 4.83 1.04
N VAL A 184 0.96 3.71 0.81
CA VAL A 184 -0.50 3.62 0.91
C VAL A 184 -0.96 3.88 2.35
N GLU A 185 -0.36 3.21 3.33
CA GLU A 185 -0.71 3.37 4.74
C GLU A 185 -0.41 4.79 5.25
N GLY A 186 0.74 5.35 4.87
CA GLY A 186 1.11 6.73 5.19
C GLY A 186 0.09 7.72 4.62
N SER A 187 -0.27 7.57 3.34
CA SER A 187 -1.26 8.42 2.68
C SER A 187 -2.65 8.30 3.30
N GLN A 188 -3.07 7.09 3.67
CA GLN A 188 -4.36 6.86 4.32
C GLN A 188 -4.39 7.50 5.71
N LYS A 189 -3.32 7.36 6.49
CA LYS A 189 -3.20 7.96 7.83
C LYS A 189 -3.21 9.47 7.78
N ASP A 190 -2.53 10.07 6.79
CA ASP A 190 -2.53 11.51 6.56
C ASP A 190 -3.90 12.02 6.14
N LEU A 191 -4.60 11.28 5.28
CA LEU A 191 -5.98 11.59 4.89
C LEU A 191 -6.92 11.51 6.08
N GLU A 192 -6.88 10.43 6.86
CA GLU A 192 -7.73 10.25 8.05
C GLU A 192 -7.46 11.35 9.08
N THR A 193 -6.20 11.70 9.28
CA THR A 193 -5.80 12.80 10.19
C THR A 193 -6.28 14.14 9.65
N GLY A 194 -6.15 14.37 8.33
CA GLY A 194 -6.66 15.56 7.65
C GLY A 194 -8.17 15.70 7.80
N GLU A 195 -8.93 14.64 7.57
CA GLU A 195 -10.39 14.62 7.71
C GLU A 195 -10.85 14.91 9.14
N LYS A 196 -10.17 14.32 10.14
CA LYS A 196 -10.45 14.56 11.57
C LYS A 196 -10.43 16.04 11.95
N PHE A 197 -9.57 16.84 11.33
CA PHE A 197 -9.48 18.28 11.59
C PHE A 197 -10.26 19.12 10.56
N ALA A 198 -10.22 18.75 9.29
CA ALA A 198 -10.83 19.50 8.20
C ALA A 198 -12.36 19.54 8.33
N VAL A 199 -13.01 18.42 8.66
CA VAL A 199 -14.48 18.37 8.73
C VAL A 199 -15.04 19.28 9.84
N PRO A 200 -14.55 19.23 11.10
CA PRO A 200 -15.02 20.15 12.14
C PRO A 200 -14.71 21.62 11.84
N ILE A 201 -13.51 21.92 11.33
CA ILE A 201 -13.12 23.30 11.00
C ILE A 201 -13.99 23.85 9.87
N ALA A 202 -14.18 23.09 8.80
CA ALA A 202 -15.07 23.46 7.71
C ALA A 202 -16.50 23.68 8.20
N MET A 203 -17.01 22.82 9.10
CA MET A 203 -18.33 22.99 9.70
C MET A 203 -18.46 24.31 10.48
N ILE A 204 -17.44 24.68 11.28
CA ILE A 204 -17.42 25.96 12.00
C ILE A 204 -17.40 27.14 11.04
N ILE A 205 -16.53 27.12 10.03
CA ILE A 205 -16.44 28.19 9.02
C ILE A 205 -17.78 28.33 8.29
N LEU A 206 -18.37 27.23 7.83
CA LEU A 206 -19.68 27.22 7.18
C LEU A 206 -20.78 27.78 8.10
N ALA A 207 -20.75 27.46 9.40
CA ALA A 207 -21.72 27.97 10.35
C ALA A 207 -21.62 29.50 10.50
N VAL A 208 -20.40 30.02 10.53
CA VAL A 208 -20.13 31.47 10.60
C VAL A 208 -20.54 32.18 9.31
N VAL A 209 -20.21 31.62 8.15
CA VAL A 209 -20.51 32.23 6.84
C VAL A 209 -22.01 32.22 6.52
N PHE A 210 -22.71 31.12 6.80
CA PHE A 210 -24.13 30.96 6.44
C PHE A 210 -25.10 31.29 7.57
N GLY A 211 -24.62 31.50 8.81
CA GLY A 211 -25.42 31.97 9.94
C GLY A 211 -26.52 31.01 10.43
N ALA A 212 -26.60 29.78 9.90
CA ALA A 212 -27.56 28.76 10.29
C ALA A 212 -26.94 27.37 10.16
N LEU A 213 -27.01 26.57 11.23
CA LEU A 213 -26.52 25.18 11.26
C LEU A 213 -27.17 24.29 10.18
N ALA A 214 -28.38 24.60 9.73
CA ALA A 214 -29.03 23.86 8.64
C ALA A 214 -28.35 24.08 7.27
N ALA A 215 -27.67 25.22 7.07
CA ALA A 215 -26.98 25.53 5.82
C ALA A 215 -25.59 24.87 5.74
N THR A 216 -25.00 24.46 6.85
CA THR A 216 -23.68 23.81 6.89
C THR A 216 -23.71 22.34 6.46
N ALA A 217 -24.89 21.70 6.55
CA ALA A 217 -25.07 20.31 6.12
C ALA A 217 -25.16 20.15 4.59
N LEU A 218 -25.51 21.23 3.87
CA LEU A 218 -25.74 21.16 2.42
C LEU A 218 -24.45 20.94 1.59
N PRO A 219 -23.29 21.54 1.95
CA PRO A 219 -22.02 21.28 1.25
C PRO A 219 -21.32 19.99 1.70
N MET A 220 -21.72 19.41 2.82
CA MET A 220 -21.13 18.20 3.42
C MET A 220 -21.87 16.90 3.03
N ALA A 221 -23.05 17.03 2.41
CA ALA A 221 -23.89 15.91 1.97
C ALA A 221 -23.75 15.69 0.45
#